data_AF-A0A7Z9G8N9-F1
#
_entry.id   AF-A0A7Z9G8N9-F1
#
_cell.length_a   1.000
_cell.length_b   1.000
_cell.length_c   1.000
_cell.angle_alpha   90.00
_cell.angle_beta   90.00
_cell.angle_gamma   90.00
#
_symmetry.space_group_name_H-M   'P 1'
#
loop_
_entity.id
_entity.type
_entity.pdbx_description
1 polymer ?
#
loop_
_entity_poly.entity_id
_entity_poly.type
_entity_poly.pdbx_seq_one_letter_code
_entity_poly.pdbx_strand_id
1 'polypeptide(L)'
;MVVYSDSQFFSATIATTETSFGSVNVPAGQAWKLTSFGLSGASLTSGRIAIDTLPGLNGVYANQSVTAAQIDTVNSMPISYVIPGPATITVYGTGSSSAVALAQLNYQVNARG
;
A
#
# COMPACT_ATOMS: atom_id res chain seq x y z
N MET A 1 15.52 11.63 -11.91
CA MET A 1 16.46 10.52 -11.66
C MET A 1 15.87 9.68 -10.53
N VAL A 2 15.77 8.35 -10.69
CA VAL A 2 15.42 7.45 -9.58
C VAL A 2 16.63 7.40 -8.66
N VAL A 3 16.43 7.68 -7.38
CA VAL A 3 17.49 7.65 -6.36
C VAL A 3 17.64 6.24 -5.82
N TYR A 4 16.52 5.60 -5.47
CA TYR A 4 16.49 4.20 -5.04
C TYR A 4 15.08 3.61 -5.17
N SER A 5 14.98 2.27 -5.09
CA SER A 5 13.71 1.55 -4.93
C SER A 5 13.66 0.96 -3.53
N ASP A 6 12.47 0.94 -2.93
CA ASP A 6 12.26 0.47 -1.56
C ASP A 6 10.83 -0.04 -1.37
N SER A 7 10.60 -0.70 -0.24
CA SER A 7 9.33 -1.34 0.11
C SER A 7 8.94 -1.03 1.55
N GLN A 8 7.67 -0.67 1.77
CA GLN A 8 7.07 -0.65 3.11
C GLN A 8 6.18 -1.87 3.30
N PHE A 9 6.29 -2.50 4.47
CA PHE A 9 5.44 -3.61 4.89
C PHE A 9 4.57 -3.18 6.05
N PHE A 10 3.31 -3.58 5.99
CA PHE A 10 2.33 -3.30 7.03
C PHE A 10 1.64 -4.59 7.46
N SER A 11 1.22 -4.64 8.72
CA SER A 11 0.46 -5.74 9.28
C SER A 11 -0.64 -5.20 10.18
N ALA A 12 -1.85 -5.72 10.05
CA ALA A 12 -2.95 -5.39 10.95
C ALA A 12 -3.91 -6.57 11.12
N THR A 13 -4.66 -6.54 12.23
CA THR A 13 -5.82 -7.40 12.42
C THR A 13 -7.01 -6.71 11.76
N ILE A 14 -7.37 -7.14 10.56
CA ILE A 14 -8.54 -6.63 9.83
C ILE A 14 -9.84 -7.13 10.48
N ALA A 15 -10.95 -6.48 10.17
CA ALA A 15 -12.29 -6.89 10.55
C ALA A 15 -13.26 -6.74 9.36
N THR A 16 -14.56 -6.94 9.59
CA THR A 16 -15.62 -6.69 8.60
C THR A 16 -15.80 -5.22 8.25
N THR A 17 -15.22 -4.33 9.05
CA THR A 17 -15.12 -2.90 8.79
C THR A 17 -13.71 -2.55 8.33
N GLU A 18 -13.60 -1.48 7.56
CA GLU A 18 -12.31 -0.98 7.09
C GLU A 18 -11.36 -0.71 8.27
N THR A 19 -10.17 -1.29 8.18
CA THR A 19 -9.12 -1.21 9.19
C THR A 19 -7.88 -0.60 8.58
N SER A 20 -7.26 0.35 9.28
CA SER A 20 -5.96 0.91 8.86
C SER A 20 -4.83 -0.07 9.17
N PHE A 21 -4.00 -0.33 8.17
CA PHE A 21 -2.74 -1.08 8.31
C PHE A 21 -1.62 -0.19 8.82
N GLY A 22 -1.76 1.13 8.65
CA GLY A 22 -0.74 2.12 8.97
C GLY A 22 -0.55 3.10 7.81
N SER A 23 0.40 4.01 7.99
CA SER A 23 0.75 5.02 7.00
C SER A 23 2.26 5.19 6.85
N VAL A 24 2.66 5.74 5.70
CA VAL A 24 4.02 6.18 5.42
C VAL A 24 3.98 7.60 4.86
N ASN A 25 4.96 8.41 5.29
CA ASN A 25 5.08 9.79 4.86
C ASN A 25 6.07 9.91 3.71
N VAL A 26 5.67 10.61 2.66
CA VAL A 26 6.55 11.10 1.60
C VAL A 26 7.13 12.44 2.05
N PRO A 27 8.45 12.55 2.30
CA PRO A 27 9.06 13.78 2.79
C PRO A 27 8.97 14.93 1.76
N ALA A 28 8.97 16.17 2.25
CA ALA A 28 9.09 17.35 1.38
C ALA A 28 10.35 17.29 0.52
N GLY A 29 10.26 17.71 -0.75
CA GLY A 29 11.37 17.66 -1.70
C GLY A 29 11.59 16.29 -2.38
N GLN A 30 10.82 15.27 -1.99
CA GLN A 30 10.83 13.97 -2.66
C GLN A 30 9.55 13.75 -3.47
N ALA A 31 9.64 12.94 -4.51
CA ALA A 31 8.50 12.41 -5.22
C ALA A 31 8.61 10.88 -5.27
N TRP A 32 7.63 10.17 -4.75
CA TRP A 32 7.64 8.71 -4.75
C TRP A 32 6.76 8.21 -5.88
N LYS A 33 7.32 7.38 -6.75
CA LYS A 33 6.55 6.63 -7.74
C LYS A 33 6.19 5.27 -7.14
N LEU A 34 4.92 5.06 -6.81
CA LEU A 34 4.43 3.73 -6.45
C LEU A 34 4.52 2.81 -7.66
N THR A 35 5.04 1.60 -7.47
CA THR A 35 5.29 0.63 -8.54
C THR A 35 4.44 -0.62 -8.42
N SER A 36 4.18 -1.09 -7.20
CA SER A 36 3.24 -2.18 -6.96
C SER A 36 2.68 -2.16 -5.56
N PHE A 37 1.54 -2.82 -5.39
CA PHE A 37 0.86 -2.97 -4.11
C PHE A 37 0.43 -4.41 -3.89
N GLY A 38 0.83 -4.98 -2.77
CA GLY A 38 0.57 -6.36 -2.37
C GLY A 38 -0.39 -6.41 -1.18
N LEU A 39 -1.29 -7.38 -1.19
CA LEU A 39 -2.25 -7.64 -0.12
C LEU A 39 -2.36 -9.14 0.11
N SER A 40 -2.30 -9.57 1.37
CA SER A 40 -2.49 -10.98 1.71
C SER A 40 -3.10 -11.18 3.09
N GLY A 41 -4.01 -12.15 3.21
CA GLY A 41 -4.58 -12.58 4.48
C GLY A 41 -5.74 -13.54 4.25
N ALA A 42 -5.93 -14.50 5.16
CA ALA A 42 -6.93 -15.57 5.02
C ALA A 42 -8.38 -15.05 4.94
N SER A 43 -8.66 -13.95 5.63
CA SER A 43 -9.99 -13.32 5.63
C SER A 43 -10.01 -11.98 4.89
N LEU A 44 -8.91 -11.56 4.26
CA LEU A 44 -8.85 -10.28 3.57
C LEU A 44 -9.67 -10.37 2.27
N THR A 45 -10.52 -9.38 2.03
CA THR A 45 -11.34 -9.32 0.80
C THR A 45 -10.81 -8.25 -0.14
N SER A 46 -10.54 -7.07 0.40
CA SER A 46 -10.04 -5.92 -0.33
C SER A 46 -9.15 -5.05 0.55
N GLY A 47 -8.36 -4.21 -0.08
CA GLY A 47 -7.68 -3.11 0.57
C GLY A 47 -7.59 -1.91 -0.32
N ARG A 48 -7.25 -0.76 0.25
CA ARG A 48 -7.10 0.47 -0.51
C ARG A 48 -5.91 1.28 -0.04
N ILE A 49 -5.36 2.04 -0.96
CA ILE A 49 -4.39 3.10 -0.66
C ILE A 49 -5.15 4.41 -0.62
N ALA A 50 -4.89 5.24 0.39
CA ALA A 50 -5.37 6.62 0.45
C ALA A 50 -4.20 7.58 0.50
N ILE A 51 -4.28 8.67 -0.26
CA ILE A 51 -3.24 9.70 -0.29
C ILE A 51 -3.90 11.03 0.05
N ASP A 52 -3.43 11.68 1.11
CA ASP A 52 -4.02 12.92 1.64
C ASP A 52 -4.07 14.07 0.61
N THR A 53 -3.01 14.22 -0.17
CA THR A 53 -2.84 15.25 -1.19
C THR A 53 -3.52 14.89 -2.51
N LEU A 54 -3.93 13.64 -2.68
CA LEU A 54 -4.48 13.09 -3.93
C LEU A 54 -5.72 12.23 -3.65
N PRO A 55 -6.83 12.81 -3.15
CA PRO A 55 -8.02 12.06 -2.77
C PRO A 55 -8.67 11.30 -3.93
N GLY A 56 -8.42 11.72 -5.18
CA GLY A 56 -8.87 11.02 -6.39
C GLY A 56 -8.05 9.77 -6.76
N LEU A 57 -6.92 9.52 -6.07
CA LEU A 57 -6.05 8.36 -6.30
C LEU A 57 -6.28 7.21 -5.31
N ASN A 58 -7.43 7.21 -4.64
CA ASN A 58 -7.85 6.11 -3.79
C ASN A 58 -8.19 4.87 -4.63
N GLY A 59 -7.23 3.96 -4.79
CA GLY A 59 -7.42 2.69 -5.48
C GLY A 59 -7.88 1.59 -4.52
N VAL A 60 -8.92 0.84 -4.89
CA VAL A 60 -9.32 -0.40 -4.20
C VAL A 60 -8.72 -1.59 -4.95
N TYR A 61 -8.05 -2.45 -4.21
CA TYR A 61 -7.31 -3.60 -4.68
C TYR A 61 -7.89 -4.86 -4.04
N ALA A 62 -8.04 -5.94 -4.82
CA ALA A 62 -8.50 -7.22 -4.30
C ALA A 62 -7.39 -7.91 -3.49
N ASN A 63 -7.77 -8.77 -2.55
CA ASN A 63 -6.82 -9.66 -1.90
C ASN A 63 -6.14 -10.57 -2.94
N GLN A 64 -4.82 -10.69 -2.86
CA GLN A 64 -4.04 -11.45 -3.84
C GLN A 64 -3.58 -12.81 -3.30
N SER A 65 -3.65 -13.04 -1.99
CA SER A 65 -3.36 -14.35 -1.41
C SER A 65 -4.05 -14.59 -0.07
N VAL A 66 -4.63 -15.78 0.08
CA VAL A 66 -5.25 -16.26 1.33
C VAL A 66 -4.24 -16.67 2.40
N THR A 67 -2.97 -16.83 2.04
CA THR A 67 -1.90 -17.15 3.00
C THR A 67 -1.01 -15.94 3.21
N ALA A 68 -1.10 -15.33 4.39
CA ALA A 68 -0.38 -14.10 4.77
C ALA A 68 1.13 -14.13 4.49
N ALA A 69 1.76 -15.30 4.32
CA ALA A 69 3.19 -15.45 4.08
C ALA A 69 3.66 -15.16 2.63
N GLN A 70 2.77 -14.94 1.66
CA GLN A 70 3.14 -14.86 0.23
C GLN A 70 2.88 -13.51 -0.43
N ILE A 71 3.16 -12.39 0.25
CA ILE A 71 3.32 -11.14 -0.48
C ILE A 71 4.70 -11.16 -1.15
N ASP A 72 4.74 -11.78 -2.32
CA ASP A 72 5.86 -11.69 -3.25
C ASP A 72 5.47 -10.73 -4.39
N THR A 73 6.49 -10.18 -5.04
CA THR A 73 6.43 -9.42 -6.29
C THR A 73 5.52 -10.05 -7.37
N VAL A 74 5.34 -11.37 -7.34
CA VAL A 74 4.46 -12.12 -8.27
C VAL A 74 2.97 -11.86 -8.01
N ASN A 75 2.58 -11.65 -6.75
CA ASN A 75 1.18 -11.44 -6.33
C ASN A 75 0.96 -9.97 -5.93
N SER A 76 1.71 -9.03 -6.52
CA SER A 76 1.55 -7.60 -6.27
C SER A 76 0.92 -6.95 -7.50
N MET A 77 -0.12 -6.14 -7.29
CA MET A 77 -0.79 -5.43 -8.37
C MET A 77 0.13 -4.30 -8.85
N PRO A 78 0.44 -4.24 -10.15
CA PRO A 78 1.24 -3.14 -10.69
C PRO A 78 0.44 -1.84 -10.61
N ILE A 79 1.08 -0.80 -10.11
CA ILE A 79 0.54 0.56 -10.05
C ILE A 79 1.60 1.55 -10.54
N SER A 80 1.19 2.71 -11.01
CA SER A 80 2.14 3.72 -11.51
C SER A 80 1.63 5.12 -11.23
N TYR A 81 1.74 5.53 -9.96
CA TYR A 81 1.35 6.86 -9.51
C TYR A 81 2.55 7.57 -8.90
N VAL A 82 2.72 8.86 -9.23
CA VAL A 82 3.77 9.70 -8.64
C VAL A 82 3.13 10.59 -7.58
N ILE A 83 3.66 10.52 -6.37
CA ILE A 83 3.18 11.23 -5.20
C ILE A 83 4.23 12.26 -4.82
N PRO A 84 3.98 13.56 -5.07
CA PRO A 84 4.86 14.62 -4.61
C PRO A 84 4.71 14.82 -3.10
N GLY A 85 5.83 14.88 -2.37
CA GLY A 85 5.83 15.25 -0.96
C GLY A 85 5.68 16.76 -0.74
N PRO A 86 5.23 17.19 0.45
CA PRO A 86 4.85 16.35 1.59
C PRO A 86 3.48 15.70 1.39
N ALA A 87 3.39 14.39 1.61
CA ALA A 87 2.15 13.62 1.49
C ALA A 87 2.15 12.43 2.44
N THR A 88 0.97 11.98 2.83
CA THR A 88 0.76 10.79 3.67
C THR A 88 0.03 9.73 2.87
N ILE A 89 0.61 8.55 2.80
CA ILE A 89 0.03 7.37 2.16
C ILE A 89 -0.46 6.46 3.28
N THR A 90 -1.77 6.24 3.37
CA THR A 90 -2.38 5.34 4.35
C THR A 90 -2.92 4.10 3.66
N VAL A 91 -2.64 2.94 4.22
CA VAL A 91 -3.10 1.65 3.70
C VAL A 91 -4.25 1.16 4.58
N TYR A 92 -5.32 0.71 3.94
CA TYR A 92 -6.49 0.15 4.60
C TYR A 92 -6.81 -1.24 4.04
N GLY A 93 -7.53 -2.04 4.82
CA GLY A 93 -8.12 -3.28 4.34
C GLY A 93 -9.37 -3.69 5.10
N THR A 94 -10.18 -4.48 4.40
CA THR A 94 -11.47 -4.98 4.88
C THR A 94 -11.52 -6.48 4.66
N GLY A 95 -11.92 -7.22 5.69
CA GLY A 95 -12.05 -8.67 5.66
C GLY A 95 -13.49 -9.16 5.74
N SER A 96 -13.67 -10.46 5.57
CA SER A 96 -14.93 -11.16 5.86
C SER A 96 -15.07 -11.55 7.33
N SER A 97 -13.95 -11.60 8.06
CA SER A 97 -13.88 -11.89 9.49
C SER A 97 -12.57 -11.32 10.07
N SER A 98 -12.45 -11.35 11.40
CA SER A 98 -11.23 -10.88 12.06
C SER A 98 -10.06 -11.83 11.84
N ALA A 99 -9.00 -11.34 11.20
CA ALA A 99 -7.77 -12.10 10.95
C ALA A 99 -6.56 -11.18 10.79
N VAL A 100 -5.36 -11.72 10.94
CA VAL A 100 -4.13 -10.99 10.59
C VAL A 100 -3.99 -10.97 9.07
N ALA A 101 -3.70 -9.79 8.55
CA ALA A 101 -3.38 -9.57 7.14
C ALA A 101 -2.13 -8.71 7.02
N LEU A 102 -1.47 -8.84 5.87
CA LEU A 102 -0.28 -8.09 5.49
C LEU A 102 -0.58 -7.23 4.26
N ALA A 103 0.13 -6.12 4.16
CA ALA A 103 0.17 -5.30 2.96
C ALA A 103 1.63 -4.91 2.65
N GLN A 104 1.95 -4.76 1.36
CA GLN A 104 3.25 -4.27 0.91
C GLN A 104 3.06 -3.15 -0.10
N LEU A 105 3.78 -2.05 0.09
CA LEU A 105 3.83 -0.93 -0.82
C LEU A 105 5.24 -0.84 -1.40
N ASN A 106 5.37 -1.03 -2.71
CA ASN A 106 6.65 -0.87 -3.41
C ASN A 106 6.69 0.49 -4.10
N TYR A 107 7.82 1.18 -3.99
CA TYR A 107 7.98 2.51 -4.55
C TYR A 107 9.42 2.78 -5.01
N GLN A 108 9.53 3.75 -5.90
CA GLN A 108 10.77 4.35 -6.35
C GLN A 108 10.83 5.79 -5.88
N VAL A 109 11.90 6.16 -5.19
CA VAL A 109 12.11 7.53 -4.75
C VAL A 109 12.80 8.29 -5.87
N ASN A 110 12.12 9.32 -6.38
CA ASN A 110 12.68 10.31 -7.27
C ASN A 110 12.90 11.58 -6.46
N ALA A 111 14.16 11.94 -6.18
CA ALA A 111 14.45 13.31 -5.74
C ALA A 111 14.11 14.24 -6.92
N ARG A 112 13.31 15.28 -6.66
CA ARG A 112 13.36 16.47 -7.50
C ARG A 112 14.54 17.29 -6.98
N GLY A 113 15.42 17.67 -7.91
CA GLY A 113 16.51 18.61 -7.65
C GLY A 113 15.99 19.98 -7.23
#